data_AF-A0A2M9Y009-F1
#
_entry.id   AF-A0A2M9Y009-F1
#
_cell.length_a   1.000
_cell.length_b   1.000
_cell.length_c   1.000
_cell.angle_alpha   90.00
_cell.angle_beta   90.00
_cell.angle_gamma   90.00
#
_symmetry.space_group_name_H-M   'P 1'
#
loop_
_entity.id
_entity.type
_entity.pdbx_description
1 polymer ?
#
loop_
_entity_poly.entity_id
_entity_poly.type
_entity_poly.pdbx_seq_one_letter_code
_entity_poly.pdbx_strand_id
1 'polypeptide(L)'
;MPKTSRKKFLIKSLYLITSLSLVERGFRLTSELKAETKFPESLPEGQNPVSESDPTAKALGFHQDAKHTDFNLYPERKEKSAKNQVCKHCAQFSKLNENWGKCNIISAGVVSSRGWCSAWSQKS
;
A
#
# COMPACT_ATOMS: atom_id res chain seq x y z
N MET A 1 44.52 7.56 31.46
CA MET A 1 43.53 6.55 31.01
C MET A 1 42.77 5.99 32.20
N PRO A 2 41.57 6.48 32.52
CA PRO A 2 40.81 5.99 33.67
C PRO A 2 40.06 4.69 33.36
N LYS A 3 40.28 3.66 34.19
CA LYS A 3 39.68 2.32 34.10
C LYS A 3 38.24 2.35 34.63
N THR A 4 37.25 2.04 33.78
CA THR A 4 35.85 1.95 34.19
C THR A 4 35.53 0.58 34.78
N SER A 5 34.92 0.59 35.97
CA SER A 5 34.65 -0.58 36.81
C SER A 5 33.39 -1.31 36.34
N ARG A 6 33.55 -2.58 35.96
CA ARG A 6 32.50 -3.51 35.47
C ARG A 6 31.30 -3.67 36.40
N LYS A 7 31.45 -3.33 37.69
CA LYS A 7 30.37 -3.39 38.69
C LYS A 7 29.29 -2.33 38.48
N LYS A 8 29.62 -1.19 37.86
CA LYS A 8 28.66 -0.11 37.59
C LYS A 8 27.70 -0.43 36.43
N PHE A 9 28.03 -1.41 35.59
CA PHE A 9 27.20 -1.81 34.46
C PHE A 9 26.06 -2.74 34.90
N LEU A 10 26.33 -3.67 35.83
CA LEU A 10 25.34 -4.63 36.31
C LEU A 10 24.25 -4.00 37.20
N ILE A 11 24.58 -2.98 37.99
CA ILE A 11 23.61 -2.29 38.87
C ILE A 11 22.59 -1.48 38.04
N LYS A 12 22.98 -0.92 36.89
CA LYS A 12 22.05 -0.17 36.02
C LYS A 12 21.05 -1.05 35.27
N SER A 13 21.32 -2.35 35.12
CA SER A 13 20.42 -3.27 34.39
C SER A 13 19.21 -3.75 35.22
N LEU A 14 19.25 -3.64 36.56
CA LEU A 14 18.14 -4.07 37.42
C LEU A 14 17.05 -3.00 37.64
N TYR A 15 17.30 -1.74 37.32
CA TYR A 15 16.36 -0.64 37.57
C TYR A 15 15.38 -0.34 36.43
N LEU A 16 15.45 -1.05 35.30
CA LEU A 16 14.55 -0.85 34.15
C LEU A 16 13.38 -1.84 34.07
N ILE A 17 13.29 -2.80 35.01
CA ILE A 17 12.32 -3.91 34.95
C ILE A 17 11.12 -3.76 35.89
N THR A 18 11.03 -2.68 36.67
CA THR A 18 9.99 -2.49 37.71
C THR A 18 8.93 -1.42 37.39
N SER A 19 8.89 -0.86 36.18
CA SER A 19 7.81 0.08 35.76
C SER A 19 6.70 -0.58 34.93
N LEU A 20 6.63 -1.91 34.91
CA LEU A 20 5.71 -2.69 34.08
C LEU A 20 4.50 -3.22 34.87
N SER A 21 3.75 -2.37 35.59
CA SER A 21 2.54 -2.84 36.33
C SER A 21 1.41 -1.81 36.56
N LEU A 22 1.39 -0.65 35.89
CA LEU A 22 0.29 0.32 36.06
C LEU A 22 -0.27 0.91 34.76
N VAL A 23 -0.32 0.10 33.70
CA VAL A 23 -1.06 0.42 32.45
C VAL A 23 -1.88 -0.80 32.02
N GLU A 24 -2.71 -1.35 32.92
CA GLU A 24 -3.59 -2.50 32.60
C GLU A 24 -5.09 -2.25 32.88
N ARG A 25 -5.53 -1.00 33.08
CA ARG A 25 -6.96 -0.71 33.34
C ARG A 25 -7.52 0.51 32.60
N GLY A 26 -7.21 0.67 31.31
CA GLY A 26 -7.73 1.83 30.57
C GLY A 26 -7.82 1.72 29.04
N PHE A 27 -7.59 0.55 28.43
CA PHE A 27 -7.67 0.43 26.97
C PHE A 27 -8.40 -0.84 26.52
N ARG A 28 -9.63 -0.99 27.02
CA ARG A 28 -10.67 -1.78 26.36
C ARG A 28 -11.86 -0.87 26.07
N LEU A 29 -11.66 0.05 25.15
CA LEU A 29 -12.74 0.72 24.42
C LEU A 29 -12.43 0.58 22.93
N THR A 30 -12.95 -0.52 22.41
CA THR A 30 -13.49 -0.70 21.06
C THR A 30 -13.34 0.52 20.14
N SER A 31 -12.35 0.46 19.26
CA SER A 31 -12.50 1.05 17.93
C SER A 31 -12.06 -0.01 16.93
N GLU A 32 -13.01 -0.89 16.57
CA GLU A 32 -13.09 -1.33 15.18
C GLU A 32 -13.31 -0.09 14.31
N LEU A 33 -12.25 0.69 14.10
CA LEU A 33 -12.08 1.35 12.83
C LEU A 33 -11.65 0.24 11.89
N LYS A 34 -12.68 -0.51 11.47
CA LYS A 34 -12.78 -1.01 10.12
C LYS A 34 -12.49 0.22 9.25
N ALA A 35 -11.21 0.45 8.97
CA ALA A 35 -10.80 1.09 7.77
C ALA A 35 -11.24 0.12 6.67
N GLU A 36 -12.55 0.09 6.43
CA GLU A 36 -13.06 -0.07 5.09
C GLU A 36 -12.22 0.93 4.31
N THR A 37 -11.28 0.38 3.55
CA THR A 37 -10.57 1.10 2.53
C THR A 37 -11.69 1.55 1.61
N LYS A 38 -12.31 2.69 1.94
CA LYS A 38 -13.34 3.32 1.14
C LYS A 38 -12.63 3.72 -0.13
N PHE A 39 -12.64 2.84 -1.12
CA PHE A 39 -12.66 3.26 -2.51
C PHE A 39 -13.96 4.07 -2.64
N PRO A 40 -13.89 5.40 -2.72
CA PRO A 40 -15.10 6.17 -2.94
C PRO A 40 -15.62 5.88 -4.36
N GLU A 41 -16.94 5.77 -4.46
CA GLU A 41 -17.77 5.83 -5.67
C GLU A 41 -17.78 4.62 -6.63
N SER A 42 -18.82 3.80 -6.40
CA SER A 42 -19.49 2.80 -7.24
C SER A 42 -18.67 2.06 -8.31
N LEU A 43 -18.37 0.81 -7.98
CA LEU A 43 -18.04 -0.23 -8.93
C LEU A 43 -19.18 -0.38 -9.97
N PRO A 44 -18.88 -0.53 -11.28
CA PRO A 44 -19.92 -0.83 -12.26
C PRO A 44 -20.67 -2.12 -11.91
N GLU A 45 -21.98 -2.14 -12.15
CA GLU A 45 -22.81 -3.33 -11.89
C GLU A 45 -22.26 -4.56 -12.62
N GLY A 46 -22.25 -5.70 -11.93
CA GLY A 46 -21.76 -6.97 -12.48
C GLY A 46 -20.25 -7.06 -12.69
N GLN A 47 -19.47 -6.08 -12.21
CA GLN A 47 -18.01 -6.13 -12.26
C GLN A 47 -17.41 -6.35 -10.87
N ASN A 48 -16.17 -6.85 -10.85
CA ASN A 48 -15.39 -7.06 -9.63
C ASN A 48 -14.00 -6.44 -9.83
N PRO A 49 -13.43 -5.74 -8.83
CA PRO A 49 -12.05 -5.28 -8.92
C PRO A 49 -11.12 -6.48 -9.06
N VAL A 50 -10.11 -6.35 -9.91
CA VAL A 50 -9.04 -7.35 -9.90
C VAL A 50 -8.35 -7.37 -8.54
N SER A 51 -8.10 -8.57 -8.02
CA SER A 51 -7.30 -8.74 -6.81
C SER A 51 -5.85 -8.37 -7.12
N GLU A 52 -5.21 -7.54 -6.30
CA GLU A 52 -3.76 -7.31 -6.38
C GLU A 52 -2.95 -8.61 -6.14
N SER A 53 -3.60 -9.65 -5.61
CA SER A 53 -3.00 -10.96 -5.40
C SER A 53 -3.11 -11.92 -6.58
N ASP A 54 -3.86 -11.55 -7.64
CA ASP A 54 -3.97 -12.29 -8.90
C ASP A 54 -2.57 -12.52 -9.50
N PRO A 55 -2.27 -13.70 -10.09
CA PRO A 55 -0.95 -13.99 -10.64
C PRO A 55 -0.45 -12.96 -11.66
N THR A 56 -1.33 -12.46 -12.53
CA THR A 56 -0.98 -11.45 -13.55
C THR A 56 -0.77 -10.09 -12.91
N ALA A 57 -1.65 -9.70 -11.97
CA ALA A 57 -1.51 -8.46 -11.22
C ALA A 57 -0.18 -8.42 -10.44
N LYS A 58 0.14 -9.48 -9.70
CA LYS A 58 1.39 -9.63 -8.95
C LYS A 58 2.62 -9.56 -9.86
N ALA A 59 2.62 -10.30 -10.96
CA ALA A 59 3.75 -10.34 -11.89
C ALA A 59 4.07 -8.95 -12.46
N LEU A 60 3.06 -8.09 -12.60
CA LEU A 60 3.22 -6.73 -13.11
C LEU A 60 3.40 -5.68 -12.01
N GLY A 61 3.38 -6.06 -10.72
CA GLY A 61 3.39 -5.13 -9.60
C GLY A 61 2.18 -4.18 -9.59
N PHE A 62 1.02 -4.69 -10.00
CA PHE A 62 -0.20 -3.89 -10.07
C PHE A 62 -0.72 -3.55 -8.67
N HIS A 63 -1.07 -2.27 -8.50
CA HIS A 63 -1.87 -1.80 -7.38
C HIS A 63 -3.04 -0.95 -7.87
N GLN A 64 -4.17 -1.03 -7.16
CA GLN A 64 -5.37 -0.24 -7.43
C GLN A 64 -5.16 1.26 -7.14
N ASP A 65 -4.17 1.60 -6.32
CA ASP A 65 -3.67 2.96 -6.15
C ASP A 65 -2.17 2.99 -6.45
N ALA A 66 -1.78 3.80 -7.43
CA ALA A 66 -0.40 3.99 -7.84
C ALA A 66 0.52 4.51 -6.72
N LYS A 67 -0.05 5.04 -5.62
CA LYS A 67 0.71 5.41 -4.41
C LYS A 67 1.22 4.21 -3.61
N HIS A 68 0.63 3.03 -3.80
CA HIS A 68 1.01 1.80 -3.10
C HIS A 68 2.04 0.97 -3.88
N THR A 69 2.46 1.43 -5.07
CA THR A 69 3.55 0.81 -5.82
C THR A 69 4.82 0.72 -4.97
N ASP A 70 5.52 -0.42 -5.07
CA ASP A 70 6.85 -0.57 -4.47
C ASP A 70 7.88 0.26 -5.24
N PHE A 71 8.23 1.43 -4.69
CA PHE A 71 9.21 2.34 -5.29
C PHE A 71 10.66 1.84 -5.20
N ASN A 72 10.95 0.76 -4.48
CA ASN A 72 12.27 0.12 -4.50
C ASN A 72 12.39 -0.83 -5.70
N LEU A 73 11.32 -1.55 -6.02
CA LEU A 73 11.26 -2.40 -7.22
C LEU A 73 11.09 -1.59 -8.51
N TYR A 74 10.37 -0.47 -8.45
CA TYR A 74 10.08 0.42 -9.57
C TYR A 74 10.64 1.83 -9.33
N PRO A 75 11.97 2.00 -9.28
CA PRO A 75 12.59 3.29 -8.94
C PRO A 75 12.26 4.42 -9.92
N GLU A 76 11.96 4.11 -11.19
CA GLU A 76 11.51 5.07 -12.20
C GLU A 76 10.22 5.80 -11.79
N ARG A 77 9.44 5.22 -10.89
CA ARG A 77 8.23 5.84 -10.33
C ARG A 77 8.51 7.03 -9.42
N LYS A 78 9.75 7.19 -8.97
CA LYS A 78 10.19 8.35 -8.17
C LYS A 78 10.36 9.59 -9.04
N GLU A 79 10.47 9.44 -10.36
CA GLU A 79 10.61 10.56 -11.28
C GLU A 79 9.37 11.47 -11.27
N LYS A 80 9.58 12.78 -11.43
CA LYS A 80 8.46 13.74 -11.45
C LYS A 80 7.48 13.47 -12.58
N SER A 81 7.98 13.00 -13.73
CA SER A 81 7.18 12.62 -14.89
C SER A 81 6.26 11.42 -14.61
N ALA A 82 6.61 10.57 -13.65
CA ALA A 82 5.85 9.38 -13.32
C ALA A 82 4.58 9.65 -12.51
N LYS A 83 4.40 10.85 -11.95
CA LYS A 83 3.24 11.21 -11.12
C LYS A 83 1.90 11.04 -11.83
N ASN A 84 1.86 11.24 -13.15
CA ASN A 84 0.65 11.10 -13.98
C ASN A 84 0.55 9.72 -14.63
N GLN A 85 1.49 8.81 -14.37
CA GLN A 85 1.39 7.43 -14.84
C GLN A 85 0.40 6.69 -13.96
N VAL A 86 -0.86 6.71 -14.37
CA VAL A 86 -1.94 5.91 -13.79
C VAL A 86 -2.76 5.26 -14.91
N CYS A 87 -3.57 4.27 -14.58
CA CYS A 87 -4.43 3.54 -15.52
C CYS A 87 -5.24 4.48 -16.40
N LYS A 88 -5.81 5.58 -15.87
CA LYS A 88 -6.58 6.58 -16.65
C LYS A 88 -5.81 7.14 -17.86
N HIS A 89 -4.49 7.19 -17.80
CA HIS A 89 -3.60 7.71 -18.86
C HIS A 89 -2.85 6.60 -19.59
N CYS A 90 -3.19 5.33 -19.34
CA CYS A 90 -2.56 4.17 -19.93
C CYS A 90 -3.22 3.77 -21.26
N ALA A 91 -2.43 3.38 -22.26
CA ALA A 91 -2.92 2.88 -23.54
C ALA A 91 -3.78 1.60 -23.41
N GLN A 92 -3.56 0.82 -22.35
CA GLN A 92 -4.27 -0.45 -22.11
C GLN A 92 -5.62 -0.27 -21.42
N PHE A 93 -5.95 0.94 -20.98
CA PHE A 93 -7.12 1.22 -20.16
C PHE A 93 -8.33 1.66 -21.00
N SER A 94 -9.43 0.93 -20.83
CA SER A 94 -10.74 1.28 -21.37
C SER A 94 -11.66 1.72 -20.24
N LYS A 95 -12.05 3.00 -20.22
CA LYS A 95 -12.89 3.61 -19.19
C LYS A 95 -14.28 2.95 -19.17
N LEU A 96 -14.76 2.59 -17.97
CA LEU A 96 -16.15 2.18 -17.73
C LEU A 96 -16.92 3.27 -16.99
N ASN A 97 -16.32 3.84 -15.97
CA ASN A 97 -16.79 5.05 -15.28
C ASN A 97 -15.59 5.89 -14.82
N GLU A 98 -15.78 6.90 -13.96
CA GLU A 98 -14.66 7.75 -13.51
C GLU A 98 -13.58 7.00 -12.73
N ASN A 99 -13.97 5.96 -11.99
CA ASN A 99 -13.09 5.26 -11.07
C ASN A 99 -12.60 3.91 -11.59
N TRP A 100 -13.29 3.30 -12.55
CA TRP A 100 -13.05 1.93 -12.99
C TRP A 100 -12.96 1.81 -14.51
N GLY A 101 -12.15 0.86 -14.96
CA GLY A 101 -12.04 0.49 -16.36
C GLY A 101 -11.50 -0.91 -16.56
N LYS A 102 -11.58 -1.40 -17.80
CA LYS A 102 -10.96 -2.66 -18.21
C LYS A 102 -9.51 -2.42 -18.59
N CYS A 103 -8.65 -3.41 -18.32
CA CYS A 103 -7.25 -3.44 -18.74
C CYS A 103 -7.07 -4.58 -19.75
N ASN A 104 -6.43 -4.34 -20.88
CA ASN A 104 -6.19 -5.38 -21.89
C ASN A 104 -5.23 -6.48 -21.42
N ILE A 105 -4.36 -6.17 -20.45
CA ILE A 105 -3.37 -7.11 -19.91
C ILE A 105 -3.91 -7.83 -18.67
N ILE A 106 -4.58 -7.10 -17.78
CA ILE A 106 -5.13 -7.62 -16.53
C ILE A 106 -6.64 -7.82 -16.71
N SER A 107 -7.03 -9.03 -17.12
CA SER A 107 -8.41 -9.34 -17.56
C SER A 107 -9.30 -9.99 -16.49
N ALA A 108 -8.74 -10.40 -15.34
CA ALA A 108 -9.47 -11.08 -14.26
C ALA A 108 -10.51 -10.19 -13.54
N GLY A 109 -10.54 -8.89 -13.83
CA GLY A 109 -11.49 -7.94 -13.24
C GLY A 109 -11.29 -6.53 -13.78
N VAL A 110 -11.89 -5.54 -13.13
CA VAL A 110 -11.66 -4.13 -13.43
C VAL A 110 -10.50 -3.56 -12.62
N VAL A 111 -9.81 -2.60 -13.24
CA VAL A 111 -8.74 -1.84 -12.59
C VAL A 111 -9.24 -0.44 -12.26
N SER A 112 -8.77 0.10 -11.15
CA SER A 112 -8.97 1.48 -10.75
C SER A 112 -8.32 2.42 -11.76
N SER A 113 -8.97 3.54 -12.08
CA SER A 113 -8.43 4.60 -12.94
C SER A 113 -7.16 5.23 -12.34
N ARG A 114 -6.99 5.12 -11.02
CA ARG A 114 -5.80 5.55 -10.27
C ARG A 114 -4.76 4.45 -10.07
N GLY A 115 -5.00 3.25 -10.57
CA GLY A 115 -4.06 2.14 -10.44
C GLY A 115 -2.80 2.33 -11.29
N TRP A 116 -1.83 1.45 -11.11
CA TRP A 116 -0.61 1.40 -11.92
C TRP A 116 -0.03 -0.01 -11.92
N CYS A 117 0.64 -0.39 -13.01
CA CYS A 117 1.50 -1.58 -13.10
C CYS A 117 2.71 -1.28 -14.00
N SER A 118 3.72 -2.13 -13.96
CA SER A 118 4.96 -2.00 -14.74
C SER A 118 4.77 -1.96 -16.26
N ALA A 119 3.66 -2.48 -16.79
CA ALA A 119 3.32 -2.41 -18.21
C ALA A 119 2.64 -1.09 -18.63
N TRP A 120 2.67 -0.06 -17.78
CA TRP A 120 2.10 1.25 -18.10
C TRP A 120 2.73 1.81 -19.38
N SER A 121 1.89 2.29 -20.29
CA SER A 121 2.29 2.93 -21.54
C SER A 121 1.40 4.14 -21.77
N GLN A 122 1.98 5.26 -22.20
CA GLN A 122 1.22 6.49 -22.44
C GLN A 122 0.17 6.26 -23.54
N LYS A 123 -1.05 6.72 -23.29
CA LYS A 123 -2.10 6.76 -24.32
C LYS A 123 -1.73 7.77 -25.42
N SER A 124 -1.87 7.34 -26.69
CA SER A 124 -1.75 8.21 -27.87
C SER A 124 -2.93 9.14 -28.05
#